data_AF-A0A4R5B8E6-F1
#
_entry.id   AF-A0A4R5B8E6-F1
#
_cell.length_a   1.000
_cell.length_b   1.000
_cell.length_c   1.000
_cell.angle_alpha   90.00
_cell.angle_beta   90.00
_cell.angle_gamma   90.00
#
_symmetry.space_group_name_H-M   'P 1'
#
loop_
_entity.id
_entity.type
_entity.pdbx_description
1 polymer ?
#
loop_
_entity_poly.entity_id
_entity_poly.type
_entity_poly.pdbx_seq_one_letter_code
_entity_poly.pdbx_strand_id
1 'polypeptide(L)'
;MVGHGRRGARAARPRRGAAPAGRGPRRPRKAAGPRDGAVGRDGAGRRPPGDVHGPVRRLGAEQGRDLAHQQHRADQRRRGLQPQRRDPARPAGRGEAVGRARPHRRRRRAFAPAHAARADHDRARPHRADGTARRSRARRHGGRVRQGHARRHGDGVGPAARLPGRGRAGRGDDADGQDRGAMAMMARDALAHRPAFWLWAAACLLGAWVAFRGIGAHVAAFPGGAIAGVALLAPTLAGAVWIVRRLHPVRSRPLGYALIAVAWGGLAAFGTALPANAAFQAVIGKTAGPGFNSTWGAAIAAPVDEEILKLLGVVVLALMAPSAVRGPLDGWGYGALSGLGFQFAENFLYVLNTIVLTGATQDANAAFFSFGSRVVGGAWWSHWAMTAVGGAGLGCLIGRVSRTNLAAAAGALVLAMALHSWWDAPVLSGLALMPVKGAPILVAAIVAYRLARRRYLSHFRRTVNAETASGVFVPGEGHVLAFRKWRRKERWDVPAGEPRRLLSRLRATELDLIEDGLGGLEPDPLAADRLRADIRDLRHDLRASAANPRVA
;
A
#
# COMPACT_ATOMS: atom_id res chain seq x y z
N MET A 1 30.34 -21.68 39.94
CA MET A 1 30.88 -23.05 40.03
C MET A 1 29.79 -23.96 40.57
N VAL A 2 29.50 -25.04 39.82
CA VAL A 2 28.98 -26.36 40.24
C VAL A 2 27.71 -26.38 41.10
N GLY A 3 26.59 -27.01 40.75
CA GLY A 3 26.28 -27.96 39.69
C GLY A 3 25.17 -28.91 40.15
N HIS A 4 24.26 -29.26 39.22
CA HIS A 4 23.40 -30.47 39.16
C HIS A 4 22.44 -30.80 40.32
N GLY A 5 21.29 -31.43 40.13
CA GLY A 5 20.61 -32.08 39.02
C GLY A 5 19.30 -32.67 39.58
N ARG A 6 18.17 -32.57 38.88
CA ARG A 6 17.62 -33.51 37.86
C ARG A 6 16.55 -34.48 38.43
N ARG A 7 15.41 -34.51 37.72
CA ARG A 7 14.41 -35.60 37.54
C ARG A 7 13.44 -35.82 38.72
N GLY A 8 12.14 -36.09 38.53
CA GLY A 8 11.33 -36.26 37.33
C GLY A 8 9.97 -36.88 37.67
N ALA A 9 8.99 -36.57 36.82
CA ALA A 9 7.85 -37.40 36.38
C ALA A 9 6.81 -38.00 37.36
N ARG A 10 5.56 -37.54 37.12
CA ARG A 10 4.34 -38.32 36.77
C ARG A 10 3.54 -39.05 37.87
N ALA A 11 2.28 -38.57 37.94
CA ALA A 11 1.04 -39.31 37.73
C ALA A 11 0.34 -39.99 38.93
N ALA A 12 -0.87 -39.45 39.15
CA ALA A 12 -2.14 -40.13 39.35
C ALA A 12 -2.30 -41.07 40.55
N ARG A 13 -3.34 -40.79 41.36
CA ARG A 13 -4.47 -41.71 41.58
C ARG A 13 -5.63 -41.03 42.35
N PRO A 14 -6.83 -41.64 42.35
CA PRO A 14 -8.13 -40.99 42.45
C PRO A 14 -8.92 -41.46 43.69
N ARG A 15 -10.24 -41.14 43.73
CA ARG A 15 -11.40 -41.96 44.18
C ARG A 15 -12.38 -41.12 45.02
N ARG A 16 -13.64 -41.02 44.55
CA ARG A 16 -14.86 -41.79 44.97
C ARG A 16 -15.51 -41.16 46.22
N GLY A 17 -16.84 -41.14 46.40
CA GLY A 17 -17.97 -41.78 45.73
C GLY A 17 -19.23 -40.90 45.89
N ALA A 18 -20.26 -41.05 45.05
CA ALA A 18 -21.27 -42.13 45.07
C ALA A 18 -22.19 -42.03 46.32
N ALA A 19 -23.52 -42.14 46.29
CA ALA A 19 -24.53 -42.33 45.25
C ALA A 19 -25.92 -42.07 45.93
N PRO A 20 -27.02 -42.84 45.74
CA PRO A 20 -28.10 -42.59 44.76
C PRO A 20 -29.55 -42.67 45.32
N ALA A 21 -30.54 -42.52 44.43
CA ALA A 21 -31.71 -43.41 44.21
C ALA A 21 -33.14 -42.83 44.33
N GLY A 22 -34.01 -43.30 43.41
CA GLY A 22 -35.49 -43.30 43.51
C GLY A 22 -36.22 -42.90 42.21
N ARG A 23 -36.39 -43.78 41.21
CA ARG A 23 -37.57 -44.64 40.91
C ARG A 23 -38.92 -43.88 40.80
N GLY A 24 -39.55 -43.81 39.62
CA GLY A 24 -40.62 -44.75 39.23
C GLY A 24 -41.49 -44.28 38.02
N PRO A 25 -42.37 -45.15 37.47
CA PRO A 25 -42.67 -45.24 36.02
C PRO A 25 -44.17 -45.22 35.60
N ARG A 26 -44.43 -45.35 34.28
CA ARG A 26 -45.61 -45.93 33.55
C ARG A 26 -46.59 -44.97 32.83
N ARG A 27 -46.72 -45.15 31.50
CA ARG A 27 -47.91 -45.72 30.78
C ARG A 27 -47.77 -45.66 29.23
N PRO A 28 -48.05 -46.77 28.51
CA PRO A 28 -48.41 -46.77 27.09
C PRO A 28 -49.81 -47.39 26.83
N ARG A 29 -50.48 -47.07 25.71
CA ARG A 29 -51.65 -47.74 25.02
C ARG A 29 -52.34 -46.70 24.09
N LYS A 30 -52.93 -46.93 22.90
CA LYS A 30 -53.45 -48.03 22.03
C LYS A 30 -53.51 -47.44 20.58
N ALA A 31 -53.19 -48.10 19.46
CA ALA A 31 -53.84 -49.19 18.71
C ALA A 31 -55.18 -48.87 17.98
N ALA A 32 -55.09 -48.89 16.63
CA ALA A 32 -55.97 -49.49 15.60
C ALA A 32 -57.42 -49.00 15.31
N GLY A 33 -57.72 -48.83 14.00
CA GLY A 33 -59.07 -48.96 13.40
C GLY A 33 -59.21 -48.41 11.95
N PRO A 34 -59.81 -49.11 10.95
CA PRO A 34 -59.58 -48.92 9.49
C PRO A 34 -60.84 -48.61 8.64
N ARG A 35 -60.71 -48.73 7.28
CA ARG A 35 -61.74 -48.84 6.18
C ARG A 35 -61.93 -47.57 5.32
N ASP A 36 -62.21 -47.57 4.01
CA ASP A 36 -62.33 -48.57 2.91
C ASP A 36 -62.47 -47.79 1.58
N GLY A 37 -62.25 -48.45 0.42
CA GLY A 37 -62.76 -48.03 -0.90
C GLY A 37 -61.70 -47.85 -2.01
N ALA A 38 -61.25 -48.94 -2.66
CA ALA A 38 -61.74 -49.45 -3.97
C ALA A 38 -61.30 -48.58 -5.18
N VAL A 39 -60.26 -48.95 -5.94
CA VAL A 39 -60.19 -49.96 -7.04
C VAL A 39 -60.92 -49.54 -8.31
N GLY A 40 -60.15 -49.38 -9.39
CA GLY A 40 -60.58 -49.30 -10.79
C GLY A 40 -59.40 -49.55 -11.73
N ARG A 41 -59.13 -50.82 -12.02
CA ARG A 41 -58.40 -51.36 -13.18
C ARG A 41 -59.21 -51.06 -14.47
N ASP A 42 -58.76 -51.08 -15.72
CA ASP A 42 -57.82 -51.91 -16.50
C ASP A 42 -57.53 -51.20 -17.84
N GLY A 43 -56.53 -51.65 -18.60
CA GLY A 43 -56.54 -51.48 -20.06
C GLY A 43 -55.18 -51.48 -20.77
N ALA A 44 -54.68 -52.65 -21.13
CA ALA A 44 -53.51 -52.86 -21.98
C ALA A 44 -53.83 -52.74 -23.48
N GLY A 45 -52.86 -52.32 -24.30
CA GLY A 45 -52.95 -52.33 -25.77
C GLY A 45 -51.58 -52.15 -26.46
N ARG A 46 -51.27 -53.02 -27.42
CA ARG A 46 -49.97 -53.25 -28.08
C ARG A 46 -49.62 -52.23 -29.19
N ARG A 47 -48.31 -52.09 -29.46
CA ARG A 47 -47.55 -51.42 -30.57
C ARG A 47 -48.03 -51.81 -32.01
N PRO A 48 -47.70 -51.12 -33.14
CA PRO A 48 -46.33 -50.75 -33.60
C PRO A 48 -46.21 -49.46 -34.50
N PRO A 49 -45.21 -49.24 -35.40
CA PRO A 49 -44.38 -48.02 -35.42
C PRO A 49 -44.63 -47.07 -36.61
N GLY A 50 -44.20 -45.80 -36.50
CA GLY A 50 -44.20 -44.85 -37.61
C GLY A 50 -43.76 -43.43 -37.21
N ASP A 51 -42.96 -42.83 -38.08
CA ASP A 51 -42.21 -41.56 -37.91
C ASP A 51 -43.05 -40.26 -37.85
N VAL A 52 -42.34 -39.17 -37.49
CA VAL A 52 -42.53 -37.75 -37.92
C VAL A 52 -43.25 -36.73 -36.97
N HIS A 53 -42.50 -35.69 -36.59
CA HIS A 53 -42.82 -34.29 -36.17
C HIS A 53 -43.82 -33.92 -35.03
N GLY A 54 -43.30 -33.23 -33.98
CA GLY A 54 -43.85 -32.08 -33.18
C GLY A 54 -45.26 -32.14 -32.53
N PRO A 55 -45.52 -31.53 -31.34
CA PRO A 55 -45.49 -30.06 -31.17
C PRO A 55 -45.16 -29.49 -29.75
N VAL A 56 -44.31 -28.46 -29.69
CA VAL A 56 -44.22 -27.50 -28.56
C VAL A 56 -44.82 -26.18 -29.03
N ARG A 57 -46.15 -26.05 -28.95
CA ARG A 57 -46.86 -24.82 -29.33
C ARG A 57 -48.19 -24.68 -28.61
N ARG A 58 -48.20 -24.79 -27.28
CA ARG A 58 -49.41 -24.48 -26.47
C ARG A 58 -49.16 -23.94 -25.06
N LEU A 59 -47.95 -23.47 -24.75
CA LEU A 59 -47.62 -22.84 -23.45
C LEU A 59 -47.24 -21.35 -23.54
N GLY A 60 -47.11 -20.78 -24.76
CA GLY A 60 -46.74 -19.37 -24.95
C GLY A 60 -47.90 -18.38 -25.05
N ALA A 61 -49.14 -18.86 -25.18
CA ALA A 61 -50.30 -17.98 -25.45
C ALA A 61 -50.99 -17.47 -24.16
N GLU A 62 -50.82 -18.14 -23.03
CA GLU A 62 -51.43 -17.71 -21.76
C GLU A 62 -50.56 -16.69 -20.99
N GLN A 63 -49.23 -16.83 -21.04
CA GLN A 63 -48.32 -15.86 -20.40
C GLN A 63 -48.31 -14.46 -21.05
N GLY A 64 -48.69 -14.36 -22.33
CA GLY A 64 -48.75 -13.07 -23.03
C GLY A 64 -49.95 -12.18 -22.64
N ARG A 65 -51.04 -12.77 -22.12
CA ARG A 65 -52.25 -12.01 -21.75
C ARG A 65 -52.16 -11.39 -20.36
N ASP A 66 -51.46 -12.03 -19.43
CA ASP A 66 -51.28 -11.53 -18.06
C ASP A 66 -50.33 -10.32 -17.97
N LEU A 67 -49.31 -10.26 -18.84
CA LEU A 67 -48.38 -9.13 -18.93
C LEU A 67 -49.05 -7.86 -19.50
N ALA A 68 -49.93 -8.01 -20.49
CA ALA A 68 -50.67 -6.89 -21.07
C ALA A 68 -51.67 -6.28 -20.08
N HIS A 69 -52.30 -7.09 -19.22
CA HIS A 69 -53.25 -6.62 -18.22
C HIS A 69 -52.59 -5.86 -17.06
N GLN A 70 -51.34 -6.20 -16.70
CA GLN A 70 -50.57 -5.49 -15.67
C GLN A 70 -50.05 -4.14 -16.16
N GLN A 71 -49.63 -4.03 -17.42
CA GLN A 71 -49.18 -2.75 -18.02
C GLN A 71 -50.32 -1.74 -18.11
N HIS A 72 -51.55 -2.16 -18.43
CA HIS A 72 -52.68 -1.25 -18.56
C HIS A 72 -53.12 -0.63 -17.22
N ARG A 73 -52.95 -1.34 -16.10
CA ARG A 73 -53.21 -0.82 -14.74
C ARG A 73 -52.14 0.14 -14.23
N ALA A 74 -50.89 0.01 -14.71
CA ALA A 74 -49.80 0.92 -14.35
C ALA A 74 -49.95 2.30 -15.03
N ASP A 75 -50.42 2.32 -16.29
CA ASP A 75 -50.64 3.55 -17.05
C ASP A 75 -51.82 4.39 -16.54
N GLN A 76 -52.89 3.76 -16.02
CA GLN A 76 -54.00 4.49 -15.40
C GLN A 76 -53.59 5.18 -14.09
N ARG A 77 -52.65 4.61 -13.32
CA ARG A 77 -52.15 5.23 -12.08
C ARG A 77 -51.21 6.42 -12.32
N ARG A 78 -50.62 6.54 -13.51
CA ARG A 78 -49.78 7.69 -13.90
C ARG A 78 -50.56 8.91 -14.41
N ARG A 79 -51.84 8.77 -14.75
CA ARG A 79 -52.67 9.88 -15.27
C ARG A 79 -53.41 10.70 -14.20
N GLY A 80 -53.27 10.35 -12.92
CA GLY A 80 -54.02 10.97 -11.81
C GLY A 80 -53.34 12.13 -11.07
N LEU A 81 -52.14 12.58 -11.48
CA LEU A 81 -51.43 13.66 -10.78
C LEU A 81 -50.93 14.73 -11.76
N GLN A 82 -51.78 15.72 -12.02
CA GLN A 82 -51.42 16.98 -12.66
C GLN A 82 -51.75 18.14 -11.70
N PRO A 83 -50.78 18.99 -11.35
CA PRO A 83 -51.05 20.36 -10.94
C PRO A 83 -50.92 21.30 -12.15
N GLN A 84 -51.85 22.26 -12.20
CA GLN A 84 -52.04 23.27 -13.25
C GLN A 84 -50.80 24.15 -13.51
N ARG A 85 -50.65 24.51 -14.79
CA ARG A 85 -49.74 25.53 -15.33
C ARG A 85 -50.18 26.95 -14.94
N ARG A 86 -49.21 27.84 -14.71
CA ARG A 86 -49.34 29.29 -14.93
C ARG A 86 -48.16 29.77 -15.80
N ASP A 87 -48.48 30.70 -16.69
CA ASP A 87 -47.73 31.18 -17.85
C ASP A 87 -46.51 32.09 -17.56
N PRO A 88 -45.64 32.33 -18.57
CA PRO A 88 -44.37 33.05 -18.42
C PRO A 88 -44.44 34.53 -18.82
N ALA A 89 -43.61 35.38 -18.20
CA ALA A 89 -43.36 36.76 -18.63
C ALA A 89 -41.87 37.04 -18.88
N ARG A 90 -41.64 37.87 -19.89
CA ARG A 90 -40.41 38.23 -20.63
C ARG A 90 -39.29 38.90 -19.81
N PRO A 91 -38.05 39.01 -20.37
CA PRO A 91 -36.94 39.76 -19.78
C PRO A 91 -36.78 41.17 -20.39
N ALA A 92 -36.49 42.15 -19.54
CA ALA A 92 -35.89 43.45 -19.82
C ALA A 92 -35.34 43.95 -18.47
N GLY A 93 -34.20 44.63 -18.29
CA GLY A 93 -33.16 45.19 -19.14
C GLY A 93 -32.24 46.00 -18.20
N ARG A 94 -30.97 46.15 -18.60
CA ARG A 94 -29.96 47.21 -18.29
C ARG A 94 -29.87 47.91 -16.91
N GLY A 95 -28.61 48.15 -16.53
CA GLY A 95 -28.12 49.22 -15.64
C GLY A 95 -27.49 48.63 -14.37
N GLU A 96 -26.32 49.01 -13.85
CA GLU A 96 -25.39 50.09 -14.12
C GLU A 96 -24.09 49.76 -13.34
N ALA A 97 -22.96 50.30 -13.80
CA ALA A 97 -21.66 50.15 -13.17
C ALA A 97 -21.44 51.27 -12.13
N VAL A 98 -20.97 50.95 -10.93
CA VAL A 98 -20.28 51.92 -10.04
C VAL A 98 -19.18 51.25 -9.21
N GLY A 99 -17.93 51.59 -9.51
CA GLY A 99 -17.01 52.25 -8.57
C GLY A 99 -16.59 51.56 -7.26
N ARG A 100 -15.33 51.10 -7.26
CA ARG A 100 -14.24 51.36 -6.28
C ARG A 100 -14.45 51.09 -4.78
N ALA A 101 -13.48 50.34 -4.24
CA ALA A 101 -12.50 50.75 -3.22
C ALA A 101 -12.35 49.78 -2.03
N ARG A 102 -11.10 49.37 -1.79
CA ARG A 102 -10.61 48.78 -0.54
C ARG A 102 -10.80 49.75 0.63
N PRO A 103 -10.79 49.23 1.86
CA PRO A 103 -9.95 49.86 2.88
C PRO A 103 -9.08 48.89 3.68
N HIS A 104 -7.97 49.44 4.14
CA HIS A 104 -7.04 48.88 5.10
C HIS A 104 -7.33 49.45 6.50
N ARG A 105 -7.08 48.62 7.52
CA ARG A 105 -6.45 48.92 8.84
C ARG A 105 -7.29 49.32 10.08
N ARG A 106 -6.82 48.71 11.19
CA ARG A 106 -6.90 49.03 12.65
C ARG A 106 -8.17 48.52 13.37
N ARG A 107 -8.15 47.95 14.59
CA ARG A 107 -7.17 47.93 15.70
C ARG A 107 -7.59 46.89 16.79
N ARG A 108 -6.60 46.43 17.57
CA ARG A 108 -6.60 46.06 19.03
C ARG A 108 -7.45 44.88 19.55
N ARG A 109 -6.79 43.91 20.19
CA ARG A 109 -6.60 43.85 21.66
C ARG A 109 -5.56 42.79 22.04
N ALA A 110 -4.78 43.13 23.07
CA ALA A 110 -3.72 42.34 23.69
C ALA A 110 -4.28 41.57 24.90
N PHE A 111 -3.67 40.43 25.23
CA PHE A 111 -3.70 39.83 26.56
C PHE A 111 -2.28 39.37 26.93
N ALA A 112 -1.81 39.86 28.07
CA ALA A 112 -0.53 39.51 28.69
C ALA A 112 -0.72 38.35 29.71
N PRO A 113 0.35 37.64 30.08
CA PRO A 113 0.31 36.50 30.99
C PRO A 113 0.49 36.89 32.47
N ALA A 114 -0.03 36.04 33.36
CA ALA A 114 0.06 36.20 34.81
C ALA A 114 1.39 35.68 35.39
N HIS A 115 1.97 36.46 36.29
CA HIS A 115 3.01 36.08 37.25
C HIS A 115 2.37 35.55 38.54
N ALA A 116 3.04 34.60 39.21
CA ALA A 116 3.01 34.48 40.67
C ALA A 116 4.41 34.06 41.17
N ALA A 117 4.87 34.77 42.19
CA ALA A 117 6.20 34.74 42.78
C ALA A 117 6.21 34.06 44.15
N ARG A 118 7.42 33.75 44.66
CA ARG A 118 7.89 33.76 46.08
C ARG A 118 9.42 33.60 46.02
N ALA A 119 10.22 34.66 46.25
CA ALA A 119 10.73 35.21 47.52
C ALA A 119 11.74 34.27 48.22
N ASP A 120 12.84 34.67 48.87
CA ASP A 120 13.72 35.85 48.94
C ASP A 120 14.88 35.42 49.88
N HIS A 121 16.09 35.97 49.73
CA HIS A 121 17.08 36.28 50.79
C HIS A 121 18.51 36.49 50.22
N ASP A 122 18.77 37.75 49.86
CA ASP A 122 19.68 38.72 50.50
C ASP A 122 21.18 38.42 50.81
N ARG A 123 22.00 39.46 50.44
CA ARG A 123 23.34 39.91 50.94
C ARG A 123 24.60 39.15 50.50
N ALA A 124 25.74 39.77 50.13
CA ALA A 124 26.22 41.16 50.08
C ALA A 124 27.44 41.28 49.12
N ARG A 125 27.67 42.48 48.58
CA ARG A 125 28.87 42.95 47.83
C ARG A 125 29.96 43.45 48.82
N PRO A 126 31.08 44.09 48.38
CA PRO A 126 32.12 43.77 47.37
C PRO A 126 33.56 43.97 47.95
N HIS A 127 34.65 43.79 47.19
CA HIS A 127 35.78 44.76 47.11
C HIS A 127 36.84 44.41 46.03
N ARG A 128 37.36 45.48 45.42
CA ARG A 128 38.45 45.60 44.43
C ARG A 128 39.85 45.47 45.06
N ALA A 129 40.85 45.11 44.24
CA ALA A 129 42.17 45.78 44.05
C ALA A 129 43.07 44.84 43.22
N ASP A 130 43.46 45.20 41.98
CA ASP A 130 44.69 45.91 41.58
C ASP A 130 45.96 45.04 41.47
N GLY A 131 46.65 45.17 40.34
CA GLY A 131 47.92 44.48 40.05
C GLY A 131 48.38 44.64 38.60
N THR A 132 49.06 45.75 38.34
CA THR A 132 49.57 46.28 37.06
C THR A 132 50.87 45.64 36.53
N ALA A 133 51.17 45.97 35.25
CA ALA A 133 52.48 46.06 34.58
C ALA A 133 52.97 44.79 33.84
N ARG A 134 53.65 44.84 32.68
CA ARG A 134 54.23 45.93 31.87
C ARG A 134 54.52 45.41 30.45
N ARG A 135 54.51 46.30 29.46
CA ARG A 135 54.93 46.10 28.06
C ARG A 135 56.46 46.04 27.93
N SER A 136 56.96 45.35 26.88
CA SER A 136 57.98 45.90 25.98
C SER A 136 58.17 45.07 24.69
N ARG A 137 58.41 45.81 23.60
CA ARG A 137 58.67 45.39 22.21
C ARG A 137 60.15 45.00 22.02
N ALA A 138 60.45 44.18 21.01
CA ALA A 138 61.69 44.30 20.23
C ALA A 138 61.48 43.90 18.76
N ARG A 139 62.18 44.60 17.86
CA ARG A 139 62.10 44.61 16.39
C ARG A 139 63.34 43.91 15.78
N ARG A 140 63.12 43.35 14.57
CA ARG A 140 63.95 43.34 13.33
C ARG A 140 65.45 42.99 13.35
N HIS A 141 65.82 42.04 12.49
CA HIS A 141 66.61 42.14 11.22
C HIS A 141 66.91 40.68 10.78
N GLY A 142 67.10 40.25 9.52
CA GLY A 142 67.46 40.85 8.23
C GLY A 142 68.40 39.83 7.56
N GLY A 143 68.19 39.45 6.28
CA GLY A 143 69.13 38.56 5.58
C GLY A 143 68.62 38.01 4.25
N ARG A 144 68.92 38.72 3.16
CA ARG A 144 68.90 38.24 1.76
C ARG A 144 70.20 37.48 1.48
N VAL A 145 70.16 36.41 0.69
CA VAL A 145 71.21 36.07 -0.30
C VAL A 145 70.55 35.52 -1.57
N ARG A 146 71.14 35.87 -2.71
CA ARG A 146 70.67 35.72 -4.08
C ARG A 146 71.73 34.91 -4.87
N GLN A 147 71.28 34.30 -5.97
CA GLN A 147 72.00 33.99 -7.23
C GLN A 147 72.89 32.74 -7.37
N GLY A 148 72.76 32.13 -8.56
CA GLY A 148 73.74 31.21 -9.15
C GLY A 148 73.20 30.46 -10.38
N HIS A 149 73.32 31.06 -11.58
CA HIS A 149 73.01 30.49 -12.89
C HIS A 149 73.98 29.38 -13.34
N ALA A 150 73.53 28.46 -14.22
CA ALA A 150 74.34 28.00 -15.37
C ALA A 150 73.46 27.41 -16.49
N ARG A 151 73.69 27.91 -17.71
CA ARG A 151 73.22 27.38 -19.01
C ARG A 151 74.23 26.36 -19.53
N ARG A 152 73.80 25.40 -20.37
CA ARG A 152 74.51 25.04 -21.63
C ARG A 152 73.65 24.19 -22.58
N HIS A 153 73.99 24.38 -23.86
CA HIS A 153 73.35 23.99 -25.12
C HIS A 153 73.63 22.54 -25.56
N GLY A 154 72.84 22.05 -26.53
CA GLY A 154 73.27 21.07 -27.53
C GLY A 154 72.15 20.22 -28.14
N ASP A 155 71.65 20.65 -29.31
CA ASP A 155 71.32 19.89 -30.55
C ASP A 155 70.74 18.47 -30.43
N GLY A 156 69.67 18.01 -31.11
CA GLY A 156 68.96 18.43 -32.31
C GLY A 156 68.74 17.22 -33.21
N VAL A 157 67.52 16.63 -33.26
CA VAL A 157 67.00 15.77 -34.36
C VAL A 157 65.46 15.83 -34.35
N GLY A 158 64.83 16.07 -35.52
CA GLY A 158 63.38 16.25 -35.71
C GLY A 158 62.55 14.95 -35.80
N PRO A 159 61.46 14.91 -36.59
CA PRO A 159 60.14 15.48 -36.22
C PRO A 159 59.02 14.44 -36.34
N ALA A 160 57.92 14.57 -35.57
CA ALA A 160 56.53 14.24 -35.97
C ALA A 160 55.60 14.12 -34.76
N ALA A 161 54.54 14.95 -34.74
CA ALA A 161 53.15 14.59 -34.45
C ALA A 161 52.41 15.84 -33.93
N ARG A 162 51.58 16.41 -34.80
CA ARG A 162 50.64 17.48 -34.46
C ARG A 162 49.68 16.99 -33.38
N LEU A 163 49.69 17.65 -32.23
CA LEU A 163 48.59 17.61 -31.27
C LEU A 163 47.48 18.55 -31.75
N PRO A 164 46.22 18.10 -31.92
CA PRO A 164 45.11 19.01 -32.05
C PRO A 164 44.79 19.59 -30.67
N GLY A 165 44.81 20.91 -30.57
CA GLY A 165 44.34 21.62 -29.38
C GLY A 165 42.92 21.23 -29.03
N ARG A 166 42.72 20.70 -27.81
CA ARG A 166 41.38 20.57 -27.24
C ARG A 166 40.92 21.94 -26.80
N GLY A 167 40.15 22.56 -27.68
CA GLY A 167 39.29 23.69 -27.35
C GLY A 167 38.38 23.34 -26.17
N ARG A 168 38.33 24.27 -25.23
CA ARG A 168 37.25 24.38 -24.24
C ARG A 168 35.92 24.42 -25.00
N ALA A 169 35.15 23.35 -24.89
CA ALA A 169 33.72 23.35 -25.19
C ALA A 169 33.01 22.87 -23.93
N GLY A 170 32.27 23.78 -23.30
CA GLY A 170 31.39 23.46 -22.18
C GLY A 170 30.34 22.45 -22.62
N ARG A 171 30.29 21.32 -21.92
CA ARG A 171 29.23 20.31 -22.06
C ARG A 171 29.00 19.70 -20.69
N GLY A 172 28.24 20.42 -19.88
CA GLY A 172 28.00 20.13 -18.47
C GLY A 172 26.56 19.71 -18.14
N ASP A 173 25.80 19.15 -19.09
CA ASP A 173 24.41 18.71 -18.84
C ASP A 173 24.09 17.26 -19.28
N ASP A 174 24.94 16.60 -20.08
CA ASP A 174 24.66 15.25 -20.62
C ASP A 174 25.07 14.09 -19.69
N ALA A 175 25.90 14.35 -18.67
CA ALA A 175 26.41 13.32 -17.75
C ALA A 175 25.39 12.85 -16.69
N ASP A 176 24.35 13.65 -16.38
CA ASP A 176 23.33 13.28 -15.37
C ASP A 176 22.33 12.22 -15.87
N GLY A 177 22.13 12.14 -17.19
CA GLY A 177 21.27 11.15 -17.83
C GLY A 177 21.95 9.78 -17.97
N GLN A 178 23.24 9.77 -18.33
CA GLN A 178 24.02 8.54 -18.53
C GLN A 178 24.31 7.80 -17.24
N ASP A 179 24.70 8.49 -16.16
CA ASP A 179 24.93 7.86 -14.84
C ASP A 179 23.64 7.28 -14.23
N ARG A 180 22.51 7.98 -14.39
CA ARG A 180 21.20 7.47 -13.93
C ARG A 180 20.71 6.30 -14.77
N GLY A 181 20.94 6.33 -16.08
CA GLY A 181 20.64 5.24 -16.99
C GLY A 181 21.45 3.99 -16.66
N ALA A 182 22.76 4.14 -16.45
CA ALA A 182 23.67 3.06 -16.07
C ALA A 182 23.32 2.47 -14.70
N MET A 183 23.05 3.29 -13.68
CA MET A 183 22.62 2.78 -12.36
C MET A 183 21.25 2.11 -12.41
N ALA A 184 20.30 2.62 -13.19
CA ALA A 184 19.00 1.98 -13.37
C ALA A 184 19.12 0.65 -14.15
N MET A 185 20.03 0.57 -15.11
CA MET A 185 20.35 -0.66 -15.85
C MET A 185 21.01 -1.69 -14.94
N MET A 186 22.05 -1.31 -14.18
CA MET A 186 22.70 -2.18 -13.20
C MET A 186 21.74 -2.67 -12.11
N ALA A 187 20.82 -1.82 -11.64
CA ALA A 187 19.80 -2.22 -10.68
C ALA A 187 18.76 -3.18 -11.30
N ARG A 188 18.43 -3.01 -12.59
CA ARG A 188 17.58 -3.93 -13.34
C ARG A 188 18.26 -5.28 -13.54
N ASP A 189 19.53 -5.27 -13.90
CA ASP A 189 20.34 -6.48 -14.05
C ASP A 189 20.43 -7.21 -12.71
N ALA A 190 20.75 -6.52 -11.61
CA ALA A 190 20.81 -7.12 -10.28
C ALA A 190 19.48 -7.77 -9.84
N LEU A 191 18.33 -7.19 -10.21
CA LEU A 191 17.02 -7.81 -9.96
C LEU A 191 16.77 -9.04 -10.85
N ALA A 192 17.13 -8.98 -12.14
CA ALA A 192 16.91 -10.07 -13.09
C ALA A 192 17.74 -11.33 -12.77
N HIS A 193 18.85 -11.18 -12.06
CA HIS A 193 19.65 -12.32 -11.58
C HIS A 193 19.02 -13.03 -10.36
N ARG A 194 18.00 -12.45 -9.72
CA ARG A 194 17.31 -13.08 -8.59
C ARG A 194 16.25 -14.07 -9.12
N PRO A 195 16.23 -15.34 -8.68
CA PRO A 195 15.22 -16.31 -9.12
C PRO A 195 13.79 -15.88 -8.80
N ALA A 196 13.61 -15.10 -7.72
CA ALA A 196 12.33 -14.52 -7.35
C ALA A 196 11.76 -13.56 -8.41
N PHE A 197 12.60 -12.91 -9.22
CA PHE A 197 12.14 -12.08 -10.34
C PHE A 197 11.46 -12.92 -11.42
N TRP A 198 12.05 -14.08 -11.75
CA TRP A 198 11.48 -15.00 -12.72
C TRP A 198 10.20 -15.66 -12.21
N LEU A 199 10.15 -16.00 -10.92
CA LEU A 199 8.91 -16.44 -10.27
C LEU A 199 7.82 -15.36 -10.39
N TRP A 200 8.14 -14.10 -10.07
CA TRP A 200 7.23 -12.97 -10.21
C TRP A 200 6.73 -12.81 -11.65
N ALA A 201 7.63 -12.85 -12.62
CA ALA A 201 7.30 -12.68 -14.03
C ALA A 201 6.41 -13.82 -14.54
N ALA A 202 6.78 -15.07 -14.25
CA ALA A 202 6.01 -16.25 -14.65
C ALA A 202 4.61 -16.26 -14.00
N ALA A 203 4.51 -15.94 -12.71
CA ALA A 203 3.23 -15.85 -12.01
C ALA A 203 2.34 -14.73 -12.56
N CYS A 204 2.91 -13.55 -12.88
CA CYS A 204 2.16 -12.46 -13.50
C CYS A 204 1.69 -12.83 -14.92
N LEU A 205 2.53 -13.47 -15.73
CA LEU A 205 2.15 -13.89 -17.08
C LEU A 205 1.07 -14.98 -17.05
N LEU A 206 1.22 -15.97 -16.17
CA LEU A 206 0.20 -17.02 -15.98
C LEU A 206 -1.12 -16.41 -15.50
N GLY A 207 -1.07 -15.56 -14.47
CA GLY A 207 -2.27 -14.89 -13.95
C GLY A 207 -2.95 -14.01 -15.00
N ALA A 208 -2.19 -13.25 -15.78
CA ALA A 208 -2.71 -12.46 -16.89
C ALA A 208 -3.36 -13.33 -17.97
N TRP A 209 -2.75 -14.47 -18.30
CA TRP A 209 -3.31 -15.43 -19.25
C TRP A 209 -4.62 -16.04 -18.73
N VAL A 210 -4.67 -16.47 -17.47
CA VAL A 210 -5.90 -17.00 -16.84
C VAL A 210 -7.00 -15.94 -16.82
N ALA A 211 -6.69 -14.71 -16.41
CA ALA A 211 -7.63 -13.61 -16.41
C ALA A 211 -8.15 -13.33 -17.82
N PHE A 212 -7.27 -13.25 -18.82
CA PHE A 212 -7.66 -13.08 -20.22
C PHE A 212 -8.59 -14.19 -20.72
N ARG A 213 -8.32 -15.45 -20.36
CA ARG A 213 -9.20 -16.58 -20.69
C ARG A 213 -10.58 -16.48 -20.02
N GLY A 214 -10.64 -15.92 -18.81
CA GLY A 214 -11.88 -15.73 -18.06
C GLY A 214 -12.73 -14.55 -18.53
N ILE A 215 -12.09 -13.41 -18.84
CA ILE A 215 -12.81 -12.13 -19.08
C ILE A 215 -12.65 -11.60 -20.50
N GLY A 216 -11.74 -12.14 -21.31
CA GLY A 216 -11.41 -11.61 -22.64
C GLY A 216 -12.59 -11.57 -23.61
N ALA A 217 -13.46 -12.57 -23.57
CA ALA A 217 -14.69 -12.59 -24.37
C ALA A 217 -15.64 -11.45 -23.99
N HIS A 218 -15.77 -11.14 -22.70
CA HIS A 218 -16.58 -10.02 -22.22
C HIS A 218 -15.99 -8.67 -22.64
N VAL A 219 -14.66 -8.52 -22.57
CA VAL A 219 -13.97 -7.32 -23.04
C VAL A 219 -14.19 -7.10 -24.54
N ALA A 220 -14.09 -8.16 -25.34
CA ALA A 220 -14.31 -8.10 -26.79
C ALA A 220 -15.78 -7.79 -27.14
N ALA A 221 -16.74 -8.31 -26.35
CA ALA A 221 -18.16 -8.03 -26.53
C ALA A 221 -18.55 -6.60 -26.09
N PHE A 222 -17.86 -6.03 -25.09
CA PHE A 222 -18.21 -4.74 -24.50
C PHE A 222 -17.01 -3.77 -24.44
N PRO A 223 -16.44 -3.38 -25.59
CA PRO A 223 -15.24 -2.55 -25.62
C PRO A 223 -15.47 -1.15 -25.03
N GLY A 224 -16.65 -0.55 -25.21
CA GLY A 224 -16.99 0.76 -24.65
C GLY A 224 -16.97 0.75 -23.12
N GLY A 225 -17.69 -0.20 -22.51
CA GLY A 225 -17.69 -0.42 -21.06
C GLY A 225 -16.30 -0.80 -20.50
N ALA A 226 -15.51 -1.59 -21.22
CA ALA A 226 -14.14 -1.92 -20.84
C ALA A 226 -13.24 -0.66 -20.84
N ILE A 227 -13.27 0.14 -21.91
CA ILE A 227 -12.50 1.39 -22.01
C ILE A 227 -12.94 2.36 -20.90
N ALA A 228 -14.24 2.54 -20.70
CA ALA A 228 -14.78 3.40 -19.63
C ALA A 228 -14.34 2.91 -18.24
N GLY A 229 -14.41 1.60 -17.99
CA GLY A 229 -13.95 0.98 -16.75
C GLY A 229 -12.48 1.27 -16.46
N VAL A 230 -11.59 1.07 -17.45
CA VAL A 230 -10.16 1.40 -17.31
C VAL A 230 -9.95 2.90 -17.13
N ALA A 231 -10.63 3.74 -17.90
CA ALA A 231 -10.51 5.20 -17.83
C ALA A 231 -10.90 5.76 -16.46
N LEU A 232 -11.87 5.13 -15.78
CA LEU A 232 -12.28 5.50 -14.43
C LEU A 232 -11.36 4.90 -13.36
N LEU A 233 -10.99 3.63 -13.47
CA LEU A 233 -10.24 2.92 -12.44
C LEU A 233 -8.74 3.29 -12.43
N ALA A 234 -8.11 3.50 -13.59
CA ALA A 234 -6.66 3.71 -13.67
C ALA A 234 -6.19 5.00 -12.96
N PRO A 235 -6.88 6.16 -13.09
CA PRO A 235 -6.54 7.36 -12.31
C PRO A 235 -6.68 7.14 -10.80
N THR A 236 -7.69 6.38 -10.37
CA THR A 236 -7.90 6.09 -8.94
C THR A 236 -6.79 5.21 -8.38
N LEU A 237 -6.36 4.18 -9.11
CA LEU A 237 -5.20 3.36 -8.77
C LEU A 237 -3.93 4.22 -8.72
N ALA A 238 -3.69 5.06 -9.73
CA ALA A 238 -2.51 5.93 -9.76
C ALA A 238 -2.48 6.89 -8.56
N GLY A 239 -3.61 7.49 -8.22
CA GLY A 239 -3.79 8.33 -7.03
C GLY A 239 -3.53 7.55 -5.73
N ALA A 240 -4.12 6.37 -5.58
CA ALA A 240 -3.95 5.52 -4.41
C ALA A 240 -2.49 5.06 -4.23
N VAL A 241 -1.84 4.61 -5.31
CA VAL A 241 -0.40 4.27 -5.34
C VAL A 241 0.44 5.47 -4.93
N TRP A 242 0.14 6.67 -5.46
CA TRP A 242 0.82 7.90 -5.09
C TRP A 242 0.68 8.20 -3.59
N ILE A 243 -0.53 8.10 -3.03
CA ILE A 243 -0.81 8.30 -1.60
C ILE A 243 -0.03 7.29 -0.75
N VAL A 244 -0.18 5.99 -1.00
CA VAL A 244 0.44 4.93 -0.18
C VAL A 244 1.97 5.03 -0.17
N ARG A 245 2.57 5.39 -1.32
CA ARG A 245 4.01 5.65 -1.41
C ARG A 245 4.46 6.87 -0.61
N ARG A 246 3.58 7.82 -0.33
CA ARG A 246 3.84 9.05 0.43
C ARG A 246 3.56 8.90 1.93
N LEU A 247 2.82 7.87 2.34
CA LEU A 247 2.51 7.59 3.75
C LEU A 247 3.72 7.12 4.58
N HIS A 248 4.82 6.71 3.94
CA HIS A 248 6.05 6.44 4.67
C HIS A 248 6.68 7.77 5.16
N PRO A 249 6.97 7.92 6.47
CA PRO A 249 7.19 9.23 7.10
C PRO A 249 8.48 9.91 6.64
N VAL A 250 9.53 9.14 6.31
CA VAL A 250 10.87 9.68 6.05
C VAL A 250 11.23 9.63 4.56
N ARG A 251 11.18 8.46 3.91
CA ARG A 251 11.33 8.31 2.45
C ARG A 251 10.03 7.92 1.77
N SER A 252 9.90 8.19 0.47
CA SER A 252 8.85 7.51 -0.31
C SER A 252 9.32 6.13 -0.69
N ARG A 253 8.38 5.19 -0.72
CA ARG A 253 8.63 3.87 -1.33
C ARG A 253 9.04 4.03 -2.78
N PRO A 254 10.08 3.34 -3.27
CA PRO A 254 10.50 3.39 -4.68
C PRO A 254 9.36 3.03 -5.63
N LEU A 255 9.32 3.64 -6.82
CA LEU A 255 8.23 3.40 -7.78
C LEU A 255 8.28 1.96 -8.30
N GLY A 256 9.47 1.46 -8.64
CA GLY A 256 9.63 0.09 -9.16
C GLY A 256 9.05 -0.96 -8.22
N TYR A 257 9.40 -0.93 -6.94
CA TYR A 257 8.85 -1.87 -5.95
C TYR A 257 7.35 -1.73 -5.75
N ALA A 258 6.82 -0.50 -5.84
CA ALA A 258 5.39 -0.29 -5.77
C ALA A 258 4.65 -0.88 -6.98
N LEU A 259 5.21 -0.71 -8.19
CA LEU A 259 4.66 -1.28 -9.41
C LEU A 259 4.75 -2.81 -9.42
N ILE A 260 5.84 -3.40 -8.91
CA ILE A 260 5.98 -4.85 -8.75
C ILE A 260 4.88 -5.41 -7.83
N ALA A 261 4.62 -4.75 -6.69
CA ALA A 261 3.56 -5.14 -5.77
C ALA A 261 2.16 -5.01 -6.38
N VAL A 262 1.88 -3.88 -7.06
CA VAL A 262 0.59 -3.66 -7.76
C VAL A 262 0.39 -4.69 -8.87
N ALA A 263 1.41 -4.96 -9.68
CA ALA A 263 1.36 -5.94 -10.75
C ALA A 263 1.14 -7.35 -10.22
N TRP A 264 1.77 -7.72 -9.10
CA TRP A 264 1.48 -8.99 -8.43
C TRP A 264 0.01 -9.09 -8.06
N GLY A 265 -0.52 -8.07 -7.37
CA GLY A 265 -1.91 -8.05 -6.95
C GLY A 265 -2.91 -8.17 -8.11
N GLY A 266 -2.72 -7.35 -9.14
CA GLY A 266 -3.66 -7.25 -10.26
C GLY A 266 -3.52 -8.34 -11.32
N LEU A 267 -2.36 -8.98 -11.43
CA LEU A 267 -2.12 -10.03 -12.43
C LEU A 267 -2.01 -11.40 -11.79
N ALA A 268 -0.96 -11.63 -10.98
CA ALA A 268 -0.71 -12.93 -10.39
C ALA A 268 -1.81 -13.34 -9.40
N ALA A 269 -2.03 -12.54 -8.36
CA ALA A 269 -3.00 -12.86 -7.31
C ALA A 269 -4.43 -12.89 -7.84
N PHE A 270 -4.86 -11.85 -8.57
CA PHE A 270 -6.21 -11.83 -9.16
C PHE A 270 -6.45 -12.98 -10.15
N GLY A 271 -5.53 -13.19 -11.10
CA GLY A 271 -5.68 -14.24 -12.11
C GLY A 271 -5.72 -15.65 -11.51
N THR A 272 -4.92 -15.91 -10.47
CA THR A 272 -4.92 -17.20 -9.76
C THR A 272 -6.11 -17.37 -8.81
N ALA A 273 -6.62 -16.27 -8.24
CA ALA A 273 -7.81 -16.28 -7.38
C ALA A 273 -9.07 -16.68 -8.15
N LEU A 274 -9.20 -16.37 -9.44
CA LEU A 274 -10.39 -16.74 -10.24
C LEU A 274 -10.69 -18.26 -10.21
N PRO A 275 -9.79 -19.16 -10.64
CA PRO A 275 -10.03 -20.59 -10.57
C PRO A 275 -9.98 -21.13 -9.13
N ALA A 276 -9.18 -20.52 -8.24
CA ALA A 276 -9.12 -20.93 -6.84
C ALA A 276 -10.46 -20.74 -6.13
N ASN A 277 -11.07 -19.56 -6.27
CA ASN A 277 -12.40 -19.25 -5.75
C ASN A 277 -13.44 -20.21 -6.34
N ALA A 278 -13.44 -20.42 -7.67
CA ALA A 278 -14.37 -21.33 -8.31
C ALA A 278 -14.28 -22.77 -7.76
N ALA A 279 -13.05 -23.26 -7.57
CA ALA A 279 -12.81 -24.58 -6.97
C ALA A 279 -13.28 -24.64 -5.51
N PHE A 280 -13.01 -23.60 -4.71
CA PHE A 280 -13.41 -23.58 -3.31
C PHE A 280 -14.93 -23.52 -3.15
N GLN A 281 -15.59 -22.67 -3.94
CA GLN A 281 -17.05 -22.56 -4.02
C GLN A 281 -17.68 -23.88 -4.45
N ALA A 282 -17.06 -24.62 -5.38
CA ALA A 282 -17.54 -25.94 -5.77
C ALA A 282 -17.44 -26.97 -4.63
N VAL A 283 -16.39 -26.90 -3.80
CA VAL A 283 -16.27 -27.74 -2.60
C VAL A 283 -17.36 -27.39 -1.59
N ILE A 284 -17.55 -26.11 -1.27
CA ILE A 284 -18.59 -25.65 -0.34
C ILE A 284 -20.00 -26.03 -0.84
N GLY A 285 -20.27 -25.84 -2.13
CA GLY A 285 -21.53 -26.25 -2.75
C GLY A 285 -21.83 -27.74 -2.62
N LYS A 286 -20.79 -28.59 -2.70
CA LYS A 286 -20.92 -30.05 -2.52
C LYS A 286 -21.06 -30.46 -1.06
N THR A 287 -20.39 -29.79 -0.13
CA THR A 287 -20.35 -30.20 1.29
C THR A 287 -21.44 -29.58 2.14
N ALA A 288 -21.79 -28.32 1.89
CA ALA A 288 -22.76 -27.54 2.67
C ALA A 288 -24.06 -27.22 1.89
N GLY A 289 -24.09 -27.56 0.59
CA GLY A 289 -25.25 -27.41 -0.27
C GLY A 289 -25.28 -26.09 -1.06
N PRO A 290 -25.95 -26.07 -2.24
CA PRO A 290 -25.95 -24.90 -3.12
C PRO A 290 -26.51 -23.61 -2.50
N GLY A 291 -27.53 -23.71 -1.65
CA GLY A 291 -28.14 -22.54 -1.01
C GLY A 291 -27.26 -21.90 0.07
N PHE A 292 -26.50 -22.71 0.82
CA PHE A 292 -25.49 -22.19 1.74
C PHE A 292 -24.37 -21.52 0.95
N ASN A 293 -23.89 -22.17 -0.11
CA ASN A 293 -22.82 -21.66 -0.95
C ASN A 293 -23.16 -20.31 -1.61
N SER A 294 -24.37 -20.16 -2.15
CA SER A 294 -24.81 -18.89 -2.75
C SER A 294 -24.90 -17.74 -1.75
N THR A 295 -25.06 -18.04 -0.46
CA THR A 295 -25.25 -17.05 0.61
C THR A 295 -23.95 -16.71 1.32
N TRP A 296 -23.15 -17.72 1.67
CA TRP A 296 -21.96 -17.60 2.52
C TRP A 296 -20.65 -17.97 1.82
N GLY A 297 -20.72 -18.61 0.66
CA GLY A 297 -19.55 -19.17 -0.01
C GLY A 297 -18.48 -18.13 -0.30
N ALA A 298 -18.85 -16.93 -0.77
CA ALA A 298 -17.91 -15.81 -1.00
C ALA A 298 -17.20 -15.39 0.29
N ALA A 299 -17.94 -15.24 1.39
CA ALA A 299 -17.41 -14.86 2.70
C ALA A 299 -16.50 -15.91 3.35
N ILE A 300 -16.40 -17.11 2.78
CA ILE A 300 -15.53 -18.19 3.26
C ILE A 300 -14.37 -18.42 2.30
N ALA A 301 -14.65 -18.53 0.99
CA ALA A 301 -13.67 -18.85 -0.03
C ALA A 301 -12.67 -17.71 -0.25
N ALA A 302 -13.17 -16.54 -0.66
CA ALA A 302 -12.37 -15.40 -1.09
C ALA A 302 -11.38 -14.88 -0.02
N PRO A 303 -11.74 -14.84 1.27
CA PRO A 303 -10.79 -14.45 2.31
C PRO A 303 -9.56 -15.35 2.38
N VAL A 304 -9.74 -16.65 2.20
CA VAL A 304 -8.67 -17.63 2.40
C VAL A 304 -7.70 -17.61 1.24
N ASP A 305 -8.19 -17.78 0.01
CA ASP A 305 -7.31 -17.81 -1.15
C ASP A 305 -6.74 -16.41 -1.47
N GLU A 306 -7.57 -15.38 -1.52
CA GLU A 306 -7.12 -14.08 -2.00
C GLU A 306 -6.15 -13.39 -1.04
N GLU A 307 -6.38 -13.41 0.28
CA GLU A 307 -5.45 -12.74 1.21
C GLU A 307 -4.09 -13.44 1.25
N ILE A 308 -4.06 -14.77 1.12
CA ILE A 308 -2.80 -15.52 0.99
C ILE A 308 -2.11 -15.12 -0.32
N LEU A 309 -2.81 -15.17 -1.45
CA LEU A 309 -2.26 -14.85 -2.76
C LEU A 309 -1.75 -13.41 -2.82
N LYS A 310 -2.48 -12.43 -2.28
CA LYS A 310 -2.06 -11.03 -2.23
C LYS A 310 -0.80 -10.83 -1.38
N LEU A 311 -0.67 -11.50 -0.23
CA LEU A 311 0.49 -11.38 0.66
C LEU A 311 1.73 -12.09 0.13
N LEU A 312 1.58 -13.15 -0.67
CA LEU A 312 2.72 -13.74 -1.38
C LEU A 312 3.46 -12.71 -2.25
N GLY A 313 2.79 -11.66 -2.73
CA GLY A 313 3.43 -10.57 -3.44
C GLY A 313 4.43 -9.78 -2.59
N VAL A 314 4.16 -9.64 -1.30
CA VAL A 314 5.10 -9.01 -0.35
C VAL A 314 6.29 -9.93 -0.11
N VAL A 315 6.07 -11.25 -0.02
CA VAL A 315 7.14 -12.24 0.13
C VAL A 315 8.03 -12.25 -1.11
N VAL A 316 7.44 -12.33 -2.31
CA VAL A 316 8.17 -12.33 -3.58
C VAL A 316 8.95 -11.04 -3.75
N LEU A 317 8.36 -9.88 -3.42
CA LEU A 317 9.09 -8.61 -3.43
C LEU A 317 10.29 -8.63 -2.47
N ALA A 318 10.12 -9.16 -1.25
CA ALA A 318 11.21 -9.28 -0.29
C ALA A 318 12.30 -10.24 -0.80
N LEU A 319 11.96 -11.31 -1.51
CA LEU A 319 12.94 -12.22 -2.11
C LEU A 319 13.66 -11.61 -3.34
N MET A 320 12.98 -10.76 -4.11
CA MET A 320 13.57 -10.02 -5.23
C MET A 320 14.48 -8.88 -4.75
N ALA A 321 14.08 -8.21 -3.68
CA ALA A 321 14.78 -7.09 -3.07
C ALA A 321 14.79 -7.27 -1.55
N PRO A 322 15.76 -8.03 -0.99
CA PRO A 322 15.86 -8.36 0.44
C PRO A 322 15.86 -7.16 1.39
N SER A 323 16.24 -6.00 0.89
CA SER A 323 16.29 -4.73 1.59
C SER A 323 15.03 -3.87 1.43
N ALA A 324 14.04 -4.28 0.64
CA ALA A 324 12.82 -3.52 0.39
C ALA A 324 11.80 -3.62 1.54
N VAL A 325 11.73 -4.76 2.21
CA VAL A 325 10.81 -4.99 3.33
C VAL A 325 11.62 -5.20 4.60
N ARG A 326 11.81 -4.12 5.38
CA ARG A 326 12.65 -4.15 6.59
C ARG A 326 11.85 -4.23 7.88
N GLY A 327 10.53 -4.06 7.80
CA GLY A 327 9.69 -4.08 8.99
C GLY A 327 8.19 -3.95 8.70
N PRO A 328 7.38 -3.80 9.76
CA PRO A 328 5.93 -3.76 9.63
C PRO A 328 5.41 -2.59 8.81
N LEU A 329 6.14 -1.46 8.78
CA LEU A 329 5.70 -0.30 8.00
C LEU A 329 5.87 -0.55 6.49
N ASP A 330 6.94 -1.22 6.08
CA ASP A 330 7.13 -1.59 4.68
C ASP A 330 6.14 -2.67 4.27
N GLY A 331 5.98 -3.70 5.11
CA GLY A 331 4.99 -4.75 4.91
C GLY A 331 3.56 -4.19 4.78
N TRP A 332 3.16 -3.25 5.65
CA TRP A 332 1.87 -2.56 5.53
C TRP A 332 1.70 -1.86 4.18
N GLY A 333 2.74 -1.15 3.73
CA GLY A 333 2.67 -0.38 2.48
C GLY A 333 2.68 -1.24 1.23
N TYR A 334 3.53 -2.27 1.16
CA TYR A 334 3.56 -3.19 0.03
C TYR A 334 2.37 -4.15 0.01
N GLY A 335 1.85 -4.53 1.18
CA GLY A 335 0.56 -5.22 1.30
C GLY A 335 -0.59 -4.37 0.76
N ALA A 336 -0.66 -3.10 1.15
CA ALA A 336 -1.64 -2.16 0.60
C ALA A 336 -1.54 -2.05 -0.94
N LEU A 337 -0.32 -1.94 -1.48
CA LEU A 337 -0.08 -1.82 -2.92
C LEU A 337 -0.48 -3.09 -3.68
N SER A 338 -0.21 -4.27 -3.12
CA SER A 338 -0.69 -5.54 -3.66
C SER A 338 -2.22 -5.59 -3.66
N GLY A 339 -2.86 -5.27 -2.53
CA GLY A 339 -4.32 -5.23 -2.44
C GLY A 339 -4.96 -4.18 -3.37
N LEU A 340 -4.32 -3.03 -3.62
CA LEU A 340 -4.77 -2.04 -4.62
C LEU A 340 -4.75 -2.59 -6.04
N GLY A 341 -3.69 -3.34 -6.41
CA GLY A 341 -3.61 -4.00 -7.70
C GLY A 341 -4.72 -5.02 -7.89
N PHE A 342 -4.94 -5.86 -6.88
CA PHE A 342 -6.03 -6.84 -6.88
C PHE A 342 -7.39 -6.17 -7.01
N GLN A 343 -7.63 -5.12 -6.21
CA GLN A 343 -8.87 -4.36 -6.24
C GLN A 343 -9.15 -3.73 -7.60
N PHE A 344 -8.12 -3.23 -8.29
CA PHE A 344 -8.29 -2.69 -9.64
C PHE A 344 -8.83 -3.76 -10.60
N ALA A 345 -8.19 -4.92 -10.62
CA ALA A 345 -8.57 -6.02 -11.52
C ALA A 345 -9.97 -6.58 -11.18
N GLU A 346 -10.26 -6.73 -9.89
CA GLU A 346 -11.56 -7.17 -9.42
C GLU A 346 -12.67 -6.15 -9.74
N ASN A 347 -12.47 -4.86 -9.44
CA ASN A 347 -13.41 -3.81 -9.81
C ASN A 347 -13.68 -3.79 -11.32
N PHE A 348 -12.66 -4.05 -12.13
CA PHE A 348 -12.81 -4.15 -13.57
C PHE A 348 -13.68 -5.35 -13.99
N LEU A 349 -13.48 -6.52 -13.39
CA LEU A 349 -14.38 -7.66 -13.57
C LEU A 349 -15.81 -7.33 -13.15
N TYR A 350 -16.02 -6.60 -12.05
CA TYR A 350 -17.35 -6.15 -11.64
C TYR A 350 -18.00 -5.19 -12.63
N VAL A 351 -17.23 -4.30 -13.27
CA VAL A 351 -17.75 -3.47 -14.37
C VAL A 351 -18.30 -4.38 -15.47
N LEU A 352 -17.53 -5.37 -15.94
CA LEU A 352 -17.96 -6.30 -16.99
C LEU A 352 -19.21 -7.10 -16.58
N ASN A 353 -19.23 -7.64 -15.36
CA ASN A 353 -20.38 -8.38 -14.85
C ASN A 353 -21.63 -7.51 -14.75
N THR A 354 -21.48 -6.23 -14.36
CA THR A 354 -22.61 -5.29 -14.28
C THR A 354 -23.20 -5.03 -15.65
N ILE A 355 -22.37 -4.89 -16.69
CA ILE A 355 -22.83 -4.70 -18.08
C ILE A 355 -23.77 -5.85 -18.48
N VAL A 356 -23.33 -7.08 -18.24
CA VAL A 356 -24.13 -8.30 -18.53
C VAL A 356 -25.44 -8.29 -17.74
N LEU A 357 -25.38 -7.99 -16.43
CA LEU A 357 -26.55 -7.95 -15.55
C LEU A 357 -27.58 -6.89 -15.95
N THR A 358 -27.13 -5.76 -16.53
CA THR A 358 -28.01 -4.68 -17.00
C THR A 358 -28.55 -4.88 -18.42
N GLY A 359 -28.49 -6.11 -18.94
CA GLY A 359 -29.05 -6.45 -20.25
C GLY A 359 -28.17 -6.07 -21.44
N ALA A 360 -26.87 -5.80 -21.21
CA ALA A 360 -25.85 -5.62 -22.27
C ALA A 360 -26.09 -4.46 -23.25
N THR A 361 -27.00 -3.52 -22.96
CA THR A 361 -27.35 -2.39 -23.85
C THR A 361 -26.80 -1.05 -23.40
N GLN A 362 -26.33 -0.93 -22.15
CA GLN A 362 -25.87 0.33 -21.55
C GLN A 362 -24.50 0.17 -20.87
N ASP A 363 -23.50 -0.22 -21.66
CA ASP A 363 -22.18 -0.62 -21.17
C ASP A 363 -21.44 0.49 -20.40
N ALA A 364 -21.49 1.74 -20.88
CA ALA A 364 -20.89 2.89 -20.19
C ALA A 364 -21.62 3.23 -18.87
N ASN A 365 -22.95 3.20 -18.83
CA ASN A 365 -23.73 3.49 -17.62
C ASN A 365 -23.47 2.45 -16.52
N ALA A 366 -23.36 1.18 -16.89
CA ALA A 366 -22.97 0.10 -15.98
C ALA A 366 -21.57 0.33 -15.39
N ALA A 367 -20.61 0.82 -16.19
CA ALA A 367 -19.29 1.19 -15.70
C ALA A 367 -19.36 2.34 -14.67
N PHE A 368 -20.14 3.39 -14.91
CA PHE A 368 -20.33 4.48 -13.94
C PHE A 368 -21.01 4.02 -12.64
N PHE A 369 -22.03 3.16 -12.74
CA PHE A 369 -22.72 2.62 -11.55
C PHE A 369 -21.81 1.73 -10.70
N SER A 370 -21.10 0.80 -11.34
CA SER A 370 -20.12 -0.07 -10.68
C SER A 370 -18.99 0.76 -10.06
N PHE A 371 -18.47 1.75 -10.78
CA PHE A 371 -17.47 2.67 -10.26
C PHE A 371 -17.97 3.45 -9.04
N GLY A 372 -19.17 4.05 -9.10
CA GLY A 372 -19.74 4.81 -7.99
C GLY A 372 -19.90 3.95 -6.72
N SER A 373 -20.49 2.77 -6.86
CA SER A 373 -20.70 1.87 -5.71
C SER A 373 -19.38 1.32 -5.13
N ARG A 374 -18.44 0.88 -5.97
CA ARG A 374 -17.21 0.22 -5.51
C ARG A 374 -16.09 1.18 -5.14
N VAL A 375 -15.94 2.28 -5.87
CA VAL A 375 -14.88 3.26 -5.62
C VAL A 375 -15.35 4.31 -4.63
N VAL A 376 -16.48 4.99 -4.87
CA VAL A 376 -16.94 6.04 -3.94
C VAL A 376 -17.48 5.42 -2.65
N GLY A 377 -18.23 4.32 -2.76
CA GLY A 377 -18.81 3.62 -1.61
C GLY A 377 -17.87 2.63 -0.90
N GLY A 378 -16.80 2.16 -1.55
CA GLY A 378 -15.99 1.04 -1.05
C GLY A 378 -14.48 1.24 -0.99
N ALA A 379 -13.91 2.26 -1.66
CA ALA A 379 -12.45 2.38 -1.80
C ALA A 379 -11.69 2.59 -0.48
N TRP A 380 -12.38 3.02 0.58
CA TRP A 380 -11.74 3.32 1.86
C TRP A 380 -11.50 2.08 2.74
N TRP A 381 -12.19 0.97 2.49
CA TRP A 381 -12.21 -0.21 3.38
C TRP A 381 -12.21 -1.53 2.61
N SER A 382 -11.51 -1.55 1.49
CA SER A 382 -11.45 -2.65 0.53
C SER A 382 -10.17 -3.48 0.67
N HIS A 383 -9.90 -4.34 -0.33
CA HIS A 383 -8.73 -5.23 -0.42
C HIS A 383 -7.42 -4.61 0.06
N TRP A 384 -7.11 -3.36 -0.32
CA TRP A 384 -5.87 -2.72 0.12
C TRP A 384 -5.75 -2.63 1.64
N ALA A 385 -6.84 -2.35 2.35
CA ALA A 385 -6.83 -2.14 3.79
C ALA A 385 -6.61 -3.48 4.53
N MET A 386 -7.27 -4.53 4.07
CA MET A 386 -7.18 -5.88 4.63
C MET A 386 -5.79 -6.46 4.41
N THR A 387 -5.30 -6.41 3.18
CA THR A 387 -3.95 -6.88 2.85
C THR A 387 -2.87 -6.01 3.50
N ALA A 388 -3.11 -4.72 3.77
CA ALA A 388 -2.17 -3.89 4.54
C ALA A 388 -2.03 -4.37 5.99
N VAL A 389 -3.12 -4.83 6.63
CA VAL A 389 -3.08 -5.41 7.97
C VAL A 389 -2.24 -6.70 7.97
N GLY A 390 -2.54 -7.63 7.07
CA GLY A 390 -1.75 -8.85 6.90
C GLY A 390 -0.28 -8.56 6.59
N GLY A 391 -0.03 -7.59 5.71
CA GLY A 391 1.29 -7.14 5.31
C GLY A 391 2.09 -6.55 6.48
N ALA A 392 1.45 -5.82 7.40
CA ALA A 392 2.11 -5.31 8.58
C ALA A 392 2.64 -6.43 9.49
N GLY A 393 1.84 -7.47 9.70
CA GLY A 393 2.27 -8.66 10.46
C GLY A 393 3.40 -9.40 9.76
N LEU A 394 3.28 -9.63 8.45
CA LEU A 394 4.32 -10.26 7.64
C LEU A 394 5.63 -9.45 7.67
N GLY A 395 5.55 -8.12 7.63
CA GLY A 395 6.70 -7.22 7.76
C GLY A 395 7.41 -7.33 9.11
N CYS A 396 6.70 -7.64 10.22
CA CYS A 396 7.35 -7.96 11.50
C CYS A 396 8.20 -9.22 11.39
N LEU A 397 7.69 -10.26 10.72
CA LEU A 397 8.39 -11.54 10.56
C LEU A 397 9.61 -11.40 9.64
N ILE A 398 9.44 -10.74 8.50
CA ILE A 398 10.52 -10.50 7.53
C ILE A 398 11.64 -9.65 8.14
N GLY A 399 11.28 -8.57 8.87
CA GLY A 399 12.29 -7.71 9.49
C GLY A 399 13.07 -8.41 10.60
N ARG A 400 12.45 -9.37 11.31
CA ARG A 400 13.13 -10.18 12.32
C ARG A 400 12.42 -11.50 12.56
N VAL A 401 13.07 -12.61 12.25
CA VAL A 401 12.52 -13.95 12.53
C VAL A 401 12.54 -14.22 14.04
N SER A 402 11.35 -14.40 14.61
CA SER A 402 11.16 -14.79 16.03
C SER A 402 9.78 -15.41 16.22
N ARG A 403 9.59 -16.21 17.28
CA ARG A 403 8.29 -16.81 17.60
C ARG A 403 7.19 -15.76 17.79
N THR A 404 7.51 -14.63 18.42
CA THR A 404 6.58 -13.51 18.62
C THR A 404 6.18 -12.87 17.29
N ASN A 405 7.12 -12.65 16.38
CA ASN A 405 6.81 -12.07 15.07
C ASN A 405 6.10 -13.07 14.14
N LEU A 406 6.35 -14.38 14.29
CA LEU A 406 5.58 -15.43 13.60
C LEU A 406 4.12 -15.42 14.07
N ALA A 407 3.88 -15.36 15.38
CA ALA A 407 2.53 -15.24 15.93
C ALA A 407 1.85 -13.94 15.47
N ALA A 408 2.58 -12.83 15.40
CA ALA A 408 2.06 -11.57 14.87
C ALA A 408 1.70 -11.65 13.38
N ALA A 409 2.53 -12.32 12.57
CA ALA A 409 2.24 -12.54 11.15
C ALA A 409 1.01 -13.43 10.93
N ALA A 410 0.94 -14.56 11.65
CA ALA A 410 -0.20 -15.47 11.60
C ALA A 410 -1.49 -14.78 12.09
N GLY A 411 -1.44 -14.06 13.21
CA GLY A 411 -2.57 -13.32 13.74
C GLY A 411 -3.05 -12.19 12.81
N ALA A 412 -2.12 -11.48 12.16
CA ALA A 412 -2.47 -10.44 11.19
C ALA A 412 -3.07 -11.02 9.91
N LEU A 413 -2.61 -12.19 9.46
CA LEU A 413 -3.20 -12.92 8.33
C LEU A 413 -4.64 -13.34 8.65
N VAL A 414 -4.85 -13.99 9.79
CA VAL A 414 -6.19 -14.39 10.24
C VAL A 414 -7.11 -13.17 10.40
N LEU A 415 -6.59 -12.05 10.92
CA LEU A 415 -7.36 -10.81 11.02
C LEU A 415 -7.72 -10.26 9.63
N ALA A 416 -6.80 -10.26 8.66
CA ALA A 416 -7.09 -9.84 7.30
C ALA A 416 -8.19 -10.71 6.66
N MET A 417 -8.10 -12.03 6.81
CA MET A 417 -9.13 -12.97 6.38
C MET A 417 -10.47 -12.72 7.07
N ALA A 418 -10.48 -12.47 8.38
CA ALA A 418 -11.71 -12.21 9.12
C ALA A 418 -12.37 -10.89 8.69
N LEU A 419 -11.58 -9.84 8.44
CA LEU A 419 -12.07 -8.56 7.91
C LEU A 419 -12.65 -8.71 6.50
N HIS A 420 -12.03 -9.56 5.67
CA HIS A 420 -12.50 -9.87 4.34
C HIS A 420 -13.79 -10.69 4.38
N SER A 421 -13.83 -11.73 5.22
CA SER A 421 -15.04 -12.52 5.48
C SER A 421 -16.18 -11.64 5.95
N TRP A 422 -15.89 -10.67 6.83
CA TRP A 422 -16.85 -9.68 7.31
C TRP A 422 -17.39 -8.78 6.19
N TRP A 423 -16.53 -8.33 5.27
CA TRP A 423 -16.95 -7.53 4.12
C TRP A 423 -17.88 -8.32 3.18
N ASP A 424 -17.57 -9.59 2.96
CA ASP A 424 -18.31 -10.46 2.04
C ASP A 424 -19.52 -11.15 2.69
N ALA A 425 -19.61 -11.13 4.02
CA ALA A 425 -20.73 -11.74 4.75
C ALA A 425 -22.07 -11.14 4.29
N PRO A 426 -23.13 -11.96 4.15
CA PRO A 426 -24.47 -11.55 3.69
C PRO A 426 -25.25 -10.81 4.80
N VAL A 427 -24.60 -9.86 5.48
CA VAL A 427 -25.12 -9.07 6.59
C VAL A 427 -24.91 -7.59 6.32
N LEU A 428 -25.74 -6.76 6.97
CA LEU A 428 -25.70 -5.29 6.86
C LEU A 428 -25.71 -4.82 5.40
N SER A 429 -26.58 -5.43 4.59
CA SER A 429 -26.75 -5.11 3.17
C SER A 429 -27.38 -3.74 2.97
N GLY A 430 -26.89 -2.98 1.99
CA GLY A 430 -27.44 -1.69 1.59
C GLY A 430 -26.41 -0.56 1.63
N LEU A 431 -26.57 0.41 0.73
CA LEU A 431 -25.60 1.49 0.55
C LEU A 431 -25.39 2.35 1.82
N ALA A 432 -26.46 2.60 2.58
CA ALA A 432 -26.40 3.38 3.81
C ALA A 432 -25.63 2.66 4.96
N LEU A 433 -25.54 1.33 4.93
CA LEU A 433 -24.84 0.54 5.93
C LEU A 433 -23.38 0.25 5.56
N MET A 434 -22.96 0.58 4.33
CA MET A 434 -21.56 0.39 3.89
C MET A 434 -20.53 1.03 4.82
N PRO A 435 -20.69 2.27 5.33
CA PRO A 435 -19.72 2.85 6.26
C PRO A 435 -19.64 2.08 7.57
N VAL A 436 -20.77 1.59 8.10
CA VAL A 436 -20.80 0.79 9.33
C VAL A 436 -20.09 -0.55 9.12
N LYS A 437 -20.32 -1.19 7.97
CA LYS A 437 -19.66 -2.44 7.60
C LYS A 437 -18.16 -2.24 7.30
N GLY A 438 -17.79 -1.14 6.66
CA GLY A 438 -16.42 -0.85 6.24
C GLY A 438 -15.52 -0.25 7.34
N ALA A 439 -16.09 0.50 8.29
CA ALA A 439 -15.31 1.18 9.33
C ALA A 439 -14.36 0.26 10.12
N PRO A 440 -14.75 -0.96 10.54
CA PRO A 440 -13.83 -1.88 11.23
C PRO A 440 -12.56 -2.18 10.43
N ILE A 441 -12.68 -2.34 9.11
CA ILE A 441 -11.57 -2.65 8.20
C ILE A 441 -10.61 -1.47 8.11
N LEU A 442 -11.15 -0.26 7.88
CA LEU A 442 -10.35 0.95 7.82
C LEU A 442 -9.67 1.25 9.17
N VAL A 443 -10.39 1.07 10.28
CA VAL A 443 -9.84 1.25 11.63
C VAL A 443 -8.69 0.27 11.87
N ALA A 444 -8.84 -1.01 11.51
CA ALA A 444 -7.77 -1.99 11.63
C ALA A 444 -6.53 -1.59 10.81
N ALA A 445 -6.72 -1.16 9.56
CA ALA A 445 -5.62 -0.70 8.71
C ALA A 445 -4.93 0.57 9.27
N ILE A 446 -5.69 1.53 9.80
CA ILE A 446 -5.15 2.73 10.45
C ILE A 446 -4.38 2.37 11.73
N VAL A 447 -4.93 1.49 12.56
CA VAL A 447 -4.27 1.04 13.80
C VAL A 447 -2.95 0.33 13.46
N ALA A 448 -2.98 -0.60 12.50
CA ALA A 448 -1.77 -1.28 12.00
C ALA A 448 -0.73 -0.27 11.50
N TYR A 449 -1.13 0.71 10.68
CA TYR A 449 -0.25 1.79 10.22
C TYR A 449 0.33 2.59 11.38
N ARG A 450 -0.49 3.02 12.35
CA ARG A 450 -0.03 3.84 13.48
C ARG A 450 0.96 3.07 14.35
N LEU A 451 0.72 1.79 14.61
CA LEU A 451 1.64 0.94 15.36
C LEU A 451 2.97 0.74 14.61
N ALA A 452 2.90 0.40 13.32
CA ALA A 452 4.06 0.24 12.46
C ALA A 452 4.89 1.54 12.35
N ARG A 453 4.22 2.68 12.18
CA ARG A 453 4.83 4.01 12.13
C ARG A 453 5.47 4.40 13.46
N ARG A 454 4.81 4.12 14.59
CA ARG A 454 5.38 4.36 15.94
C ARG A 454 6.66 3.55 16.14
N ARG A 455 6.66 2.28 15.74
CA ARG A 455 7.84 1.41 15.81
C ARG A 455 8.99 1.95 14.96
N TYR A 456 8.71 2.31 13.70
CA TYR A 456 9.70 2.90 12.80
C TYR A 456 10.29 4.19 13.36
N LEU A 457 9.46 5.14 13.82
CA LEU A 457 9.95 6.42 14.34
C LEU A 457 10.70 6.27 15.67
N SER A 458 10.34 5.29 16.49
CA SER A 458 11.06 4.99 17.72
C SER A 458 12.45 4.43 17.41
N HIS A 459 12.55 3.54 16.41
CA HIS A 459 13.83 3.07 15.89
C HIS A 459 14.66 4.23 15.34
N PHE A 460 14.08 5.02 14.44
CA PHE A 460 14.71 6.19 13.82
C PHE A 460 15.35 7.11 14.87
N ARG A 461 14.59 7.50 15.91
CA ARG A 461 15.08 8.38 16.98
C ARG A 461 16.23 7.75 17.78
N ARG A 462 16.11 6.47 18.12
CA ARG A 462 17.16 5.77 18.88
C ARG A 462 18.46 5.69 18.08
N THR A 463 18.39 5.29 16.81
CA THR A 463 19.58 5.18 15.96
C THR A 463 20.21 6.54 15.70
N VAL A 464 19.42 7.57 15.39
CA VAL A 464 19.93 8.93 15.21
C VAL A 464 20.65 9.43 16.46
N ASN A 465 20.08 9.21 17.65
CA ASN A 465 20.72 9.64 18.90
C ASN A 465 22.02 8.87 19.17
N ALA A 466 22.03 7.55 18.92
CA ALA A 466 23.21 6.72 19.10
C ALA A 466 24.35 7.11 18.14
N GLU A 467 24.03 7.32 16.86
CA GLU A 467 25.01 7.71 15.83
C GLU A 467 25.48 9.17 15.98
N THR A 468 24.66 10.02 16.61
CA THR A 468 25.10 11.38 17.00
C THR A 468 26.05 11.33 18.20
N ALA A 469 25.77 10.46 19.18
CA ALA A 469 26.64 10.26 20.34
C ALA A 469 27.99 9.62 19.96
N SER A 470 28.02 8.77 18.93
CA SER A 470 29.26 8.19 18.38
C SER A 470 30.05 9.15 17.48
N GLY A 471 29.50 10.34 17.16
CA GLY A 471 30.13 11.33 16.30
C GLY A 471 30.01 11.05 14.79
N VAL A 472 29.27 10.01 14.39
CA VAL A 472 28.97 9.73 12.97
C VAL A 472 28.00 10.78 12.41
N PHE A 473 27.00 11.18 13.18
CA PHE A 473 26.09 12.29 12.85
C PHE A 473 26.46 13.57 13.60
N VAL A 474 26.24 14.70 12.95
CA VAL A 474 26.43 16.05 13.51
C VAL A 474 25.13 16.48 14.22
N PRO A 475 25.21 17.19 15.36
CA PRO A 475 24.03 17.76 16.01
C PRO A 475 23.18 18.57 15.04
N GLY A 476 21.89 18.23 14.93
CA GLY A 476 20.93 18.87 14.02
C GLY A 476 20.60 18.07 12.75
N GLU A 477 21.48 17.16 12.30
CA GLU A 477 21.23 16.32 11.11
C GLU A 477 20.00 15.44 11.27
N GLY A 478 19.75 14.94 12.49
CA GLY A 478 18.55 14.16 12.81
C GLY A 478 17.23 14.88 12.46
N HIS A 479 17.16 16.21 12.65
CA HIS A 479 15.98 16.99 12.29
C HIS A 479 15.81 17.07 10.76
N VAL A 480 16.90 17.30 10.04
CA VAL A 480 16.90 17.35 8.58
C VAL A 480 16.49 16.01 8.00
N LEU A 481 17.04 14.91 8.53
CA LEU A 481 16.74 13.54 8.10
C LEU A 481 15.28 13.15 8.34
N ALA A 482 14.67 13.58 9.46
CA ALA A 482 13.29 13.24 9.78
C ALA A 482 12.26 13.80 8.77
N PHE A 483 12.59 14.92 8.09
CA PHE A 483 11.62 15.65 7.29
C PHE A 483 12.10 15.91 5.86
N ARG A 484 11.30 15.43 4.90
CA ARG A 484 11.55 15.59 3.45
C ARG A 484 11.66 17.05 3.01
N LYS A 485 10.88 17.93 3.65
CA LYS A 485 10.90 19.38 3.39
C LYS A 485 12.28 19.97 3.72
N TRP A 486 12.85 19.61 4.86
CA TRP A 486 14.14 20.13 5.30
C TRP A 486 15.29 19.59 4.46
N ARG A 487 15.30 18.30 4.10
CA ARG A 487 16.28 17.76 3.13
C ARG A 487 16.23 18.46 1.78
N ARG A 488 15.02 18.77 1.29
CA ARG A 488 14.86 19.51 0.04
C ARG A 488 15.38 20.94 0.18
N LYS A 489 15.10 21.62 1.30
CA LYS A 489 15.60 22.98 1.56
C LYS A 489 17.12 23.02 1.58
N GLU A 490 17.76 22.16 2.37
CA GLU A 490 19.22 22.07 2.46
C GLU A 490 19.86 21.82 1.08
N ARG A 491 19.25 20.96 0.27
CA ARG A 491 19.71 20.70 -1.10
C ARG A 491 19.66 21.94 -2.02
N TRP A 492 18.74 22.86 -1.77
CA TRP A 492 18.65 24.12 -2.53
C TRP A 492 19.68 25.16 -2.08
N ASP A 493 20.10 25.09 -0.82
CA ASP A 493 21.13 25.97 -0.26
C ASP A 493 22.55 25.60 -0.73
N VAL A 494 22.70 24.42 -1.36
CA VAL A 494 23.97 23.93 -1.94
C VAL A 494 24.04 24.17 -3.45
N PRO A 495 25.18 24.66 -3.99
CA PRO A 495 25.39 24.86 -5.43
C PRO A 495 25.06 23.64 -6.27
N ALA A 496 24.61 23.86 -7.51
CA ALA A 496 24.37 22.77 -8.45
C ALA A 496 25.67 22.02 -8.79
N GLY A 497 25.56 20.83 -9.39
CA GLY A 497 26.71 20.00 -9.74
C GLY A 497 27.12 19.03 -8.63
N GLU A 498 28.42 18.82 -8.49
CA GLU A 498 29.03 17.81 -7.60
C GLU A 498 28.66 17.98 -6.11
N PRO A 499 28.71 19.19 -5.51
CA PRO A 499 28.38 19.36 -4.08
C PRO A 499 26.95 18.90 -3.75
N ARG A 500 25.97 19.21 -4.60
CA ARG A 500 24.58 18.77 -4.41
C ARG A 500 24.41 17.27 -4.58
N ARG A 501 25.20 16.63 -5.45
CA ARG A 501 25.22 15.18 -5.62
C ARG A 501 25.82 14.49 -4.39
N LEU A 502 26.95 14.98 -3.89
CA LEU A 502 27.60 14.48 -2.67
C LEU A 502 26.67 14.61 -1.46
N LEU A 503 26.03 15.76 -1.26
CA LEU A 503 25.03 15.92 -0.19
C LEU A 503 23.85 14.93 -0.34
N SER A 504 23.37 14.74 -1.57
CA SER A 504 22.26 13.80 -1.81
C SER A 504 22.66 12.35 -1.51
N ARG A 505 23.90 11.96 -1.83
CA ARG A 505 24.47 10.65 -1.48
C ARG A 505 24.64 10.52 0.02
N LEU A 506 25.26 11.51 0.68
CA LEU A 506 25.42 11.55 2.14
C LEU A 506 24.09 11.34 2.86
N ARG A 507 23.05 12.13 2.53
CA ARG A 507 21.72 11.98 3.14
C ARG A 507 21.05 10.65 2.81
N ALA A 508 21.36 10.02 1.69
CA ALA A 508 20.85 8.68 1.37
C ALA A 508 21.55 7.62 2.24
N THR A 509 22.89 7.66 2.33
CA THR A 509 23.71 6.75 3.13
C THR A 509 23.38 6.85 4.63
N GLU A 510 23.19 8.06 5.17
CA GLU A 510 22.76 8.26 6.57
C GLU A 510 21.39 7.61 6.86
N LEU A 511 20.45 7.74 5.93
CA LEU A 511 19.15 7.09 6.08
C LEU A 511 19.28 5.57 5.94
N ASP A 512 20.17 5.09 5.06
CA ASP A 512 20.42 3.65 4.88
C ASP A 512 20.99 3.04 6.16
N LEU A 513 21.92 3.75 6.82
CA LEU A 513 22.44 3.37 8.14
C LEU A 513 21.33 3.31 9.21
N ILE A 514 20.41 4.28 9.21
CA ILE A 514 19.28 4.28 10.15
C ILE A 514 18.35 3.08 9.89
N GLU A 515 18.09 2.76 8.63
CA GLU A 515 17.17 1.70 8.23
C GLU A 515 17.80 0.29 8.23
N ASP A 516 19.13 0.19 8.26
CA ASP A 516 19.87 -1.08 8.37
C ASP A 516 19.47 -1.88 9.62
N GLY A 517 19.42 -1.19 10.78
CA GLY A 517 19.03 -1.82 12.05
C GLY A 517 17.58 -2.30 12.16
N LEU A 518 16.74 -2.09 11.13
CA LEU A 518 15.37 -2.63 11.09
C LEU A 518 15.37 -4.11 10.69
N GLY A 519 16.40 -4.58 9.99
CA GLY A 519 16.55 -5.96 9.48
C GLY A 519 16.17 -6.10 8.01
N GLY A 520 15.73 -7.30 7.62
CA GLY A 520 15.47 -7.72 6.24
C GLY A 520 15.75 -9.22 6.08
N LEU A 521 15.52 -9.78 4.88
CA LEU A 521 15.77 -11.22 4.65
C LEU A 521 17.26 -11.57 4.57
N GLU A 522 18.10 -10.65 4.11
CA GLU A 522 19.55 -10.84 3.95
C GLU A 522 20.29 -9.70 4.66
N PRO A 523 20.27 -9.65 6.02
CA PRO A 523 20.98 -8.62 6.75
C PRO A 523 22.49 -8.85 6.63
N ASP A 524 23.22 -7.81 6.22
CA ASP A 524 24.68 -7.85 6.14
C ASP A 524 25.28 -7.35 7.47
N PRO A 525 26.04 -8.18 8.20
CA PRO A 525 26.57 -7.82 9.51
C PRO A 525 27.59 -6.67 9.47
N LEU A 526 28.22 -6.42 8.32
CA LEU A 526 29.22 -5.37 8.14
C LEU A 526 28.64 -4.11 7.48
N ALA A 527 27.37 -4.11 7.10
CA ALA A 527 26.76 -2.98 6.40
C ALA A 527 26.81 -1.69 7.22
N ALA A 528 26.48 -1.75 8.51
CA ALA A 528 26.53 -0.58 9.39
C ALA A 528 27.94 0.06 9.41
N ASP A 529 29.00 -0.73 9.52
CA ASP A 529 30.37 -0.21 9.58
C ASP A 529 30.83 0.39 8.27
N ARG A 530 30.48 -0.23 7.14
CA ARG A 530 30.75 0.33 5.81
C ARG A 530 29.99 1.63 5.58
N LEU A 531 28.71 1.68 5.94
CA LEU A 531 27.91 2.90 5.84
C LEU A 531 28.47 4.03 6.72
N ARG A 532 28.96 3.73 7.93
CA ARG A 532 29.65 4.72 8.78
C ARG A 532 30.97 5.22 8.17
N ALA A 533 31.71 4.37 7.46
CA ALA A 533 32.90 4.79 6.71
C ALA A 533 32.51 5.71 5.54
N ASP A 534 31.56 5.26 4.71
CA ASP A 534 31.05 6.03 3.56
C ASP A 534 30.52 7.42 3.97
N ILE A 535 29.84 7.52 5.12
CA ILE A 535 29.36 8.81 5.66
C ILE A 535 30.52 9.75 6.00
N ARG A 536 31.62 9.23 6.56
CA ARG A 536 32.81 10.03 6.88
C ARG A 536 33.49 10.53 5.60
N ASP A 537 33.62 9.66 4.61
CA ASP A 537 34.27 9.98 3.34
C ASP A 537 33.44 10.99 2.53
N LEU A 538 32.13 10.73 2.35
CA LEU A 538 31.22 11.66 1.66
C LEU A 538 31.16 13.05 2.33
N ARG A 539 31.29 13.10 3.66
CA ARG A 539 31.33 14.38 4.39
C ARG A 539 32.68 15.09 4.19
N HIS A 540 33.78 14.35 4.12
CA HIS A 540 35.09 14.90 3.80
C HIS A 540 35.09 15.52 2.40
N ASP A 541 34.62 14.77 1.41
CA ASP A 541 34.54 15.22 0.01
C ASP A 541 33.65 16.45 -0.14
N LEU A 542 32.48 16.46 0.50
CA LEU A 542 31.56 17.60 0.45
C LEU A 542 32.20 18.88 1.02
N ARG A 543 32.99 18.76 2.10
CA ARG A 543 33.73 19.90 2.68
C ARG A 543 34.85 20.36 1.75
N ALA A 544 35.57 19.43 1.13
CA ALA A 544 36.63 19.74 0.17
C ALA A 544 36.08 20.48 -1.07
N SER A 545 34.95 20.03 -1.63
CA SER A 545 34.30 20.70 -2.76
C SER A 545 33.81 22.11 -2.39
N ALA A 546 33.34 22.32 -1.16
CA ALA A 546 32.93 23.65 -0.69
C ALA A 546 34.10 24.63 -0.50
N ALA A 547 35.31 24.11 -0.20
CA ALA A 547 36.51 24.92 0.00
C ALA A 547 37.21 25.32 -1.31
N ASN A 548 36.85 24.71 -2.45
CA ASN A 548 37.51 24.93 -3.74
C ASN A 548 36.50 25.40 -4.83
N PRO A 549 36.05 26.66 -4.81
CA PRO A 549 34.98 27.15 -5.70
C PRO A 549 35.33 27.19 -7.20
N ARG A 550 36.58 26.87 -7.59
CA ARG A 550 37.09 27.10 -8.96
C ARG A 550 36.82 25.96 -9.96
N VAL A 551 36.09 24.93 -9.56
CA VAL A 551 35.71 23.79 -10.44
C VAL A 551 34.18 23.68 -10.62
N ALA A 552 33.43 24.65 -10.10
CA ALA A 552 31.95 24.68 -10.19
C ALA A 552 31.45 25.21 -11.54
#